data_AF-A0A438N8M5-F1
#
_entry.id   AF-A0A438N8M5-F1
#
_cell.length_a   1.000
_cell.length_b   1.000
_cell.length_c   1.000
_cell.angle_alpha   90.00
_cell.angle_beta   90.00
_cell.angle_gamma   90.00
#
_symmetry.space_group_name_H-M   'P 1'
#
loop_
_entity.id
_entity.type
_entity.pdbx_description
1 polymer ?
#
loop_
_entity_poly.entity_id
_entity_poly.type
_entity_poly.pdbx_seq_one_letter_code
_entity_poly.pdbx_strand_id
1 'polypeptide(L)'
;MSNCLKGAQRIIFALGENDNIPGTRVLQDGARTVVDALARLEKVNTGYVPPRIIVLSSSTWNEKFAAARPRLLHWAIRNAFVHAYADLLQAHTYLLADPSLASVLLIQPGALVDRPPTGHEISTESILPCATYGDLASGIVECALNSEYDKISAVGVSSKDGDDGMKYGPSMMYMIIRGLCATFVPGFWTMNRWTNWLVAKVVPRQKAD
;
A
#
# COMPACT_ATOMS: atom_id res chain seq x y z
N MET A 1 4.66 8.32 -19.17
CA MET A 1 5.03 8.70 -17.78
C MET A 1 5.61 10.11 -17.69
N SER A 2 6.75 10.45 -18.34
CA SER A 2 7.37 11.79 -18.18
C SER A 2 6.43 12.98 -18.44
N ASN A 3 5.54 12.89 -19.45
CA ASN A 3 4.52 13.93 -19.68
C ASN A 3 3.54 14.10 -18.51
N CYS A 4 3.20 13.02 -17.79
CA CYS A 4 2.32 13.05 -16.62
C CYS A 4 3.00 13.67 -15.40
N LEU A 5 4.33 13.53 -15.28
CA LEU A 5 5.09 14.00 -14.12
C LEU A 5 5.67 15.41 -14.31
N LYS A 6 5.65 15.95 -15.54
CA LYS A 6 6.22 17.26 -15.85
C LYS A 6 5.49 18.35 -15.05
N GLY A 7 6.23 19.05 -14.19
CA GLY A 7 5.71 20.14 -13.36
C GLY A 7 4.92 19.68 -12.12
N ALA A 8 4.78 18.37 -11.89
CA ALA A 8 4.16 17.87 -10.69
C ALA A 8 5.05 18.18 -9.47
N GLN A 9 4.45 18.74 -8.42
CA GLN A 9 5.13 18.98 -7.14
C GLN A 9 4.91 17.83 -6.15
N ARG A 10 3.76 17.17 -6.26
CA ARG A 10 3.34 16.02 -5.45
C ARG A 10 2.91 14.90 -6.37
N ILE A 11 3.32 13.67 -6.06
CA ILE A 11 2.97 12.47 -6.80
C ILE A 11 2.39 11.47 -5.82
N ILE A 12 1.10 11.13 -5.96
CA ILE A 12 0.49 10.07 -5.15
C ILE A 12 0.73 8.74 -5.87
N PHE A 13 1.54 7.89 -5.24
CA PHE A 13 1.88 6.56 -5.72
C PHE A 13 1.12 5.52 -4.88
N ALA A 14 -0.13 5.26 -5.26
CA ALA A 14 -1.04 4.34 -4.57
C ALA A 14 -1.24 3.00 -5.32
N LEU A 15 -0.19 2.56 -6.05
CA LEU A 15 -0.20 1.22 -6.64
C LEU A 15 -0.09 0.16 -5.53
N GLY A 16 -0.64 -1.03 -5.77
CA GLY A 16 -0.57 -2.11 -4.81
C GLY A 16 -1.23 -3.37 -5.35
N GLU A 17 -0.97 -4.47 -4.64
CA GLU A 17 -1.63 -5.75 -4.84
C GLU A 17 -2.06 -6.25 -3.47
N ASN A 18 -3.35 -6.59 -3.34
CA ASN A 18 -3.95 -7.05 -2.10
C ASN A 18 -3.86 -8.57 -1.95
N ASP A 19 -3.66 -9.27 -3.07
CA ASP A 19 -3.56 -10.73 -3.11
C ASP A 19 -2.10 -11.20 -3.06
N ASN A 20 -1.86 -12.33 -2.39
CA ASN A 20 -0.52 -12.89 -2.26
C ASN A 20 -0.10 -13.74 -3.48
N ILE A 21 0.01 -13.09 -4.64
CA ILE A 21 0.25 -13.74 -5.93
C ILE A 21 1.76 -13.85 -6.20
N PRO A 22 2.30 -15.05 -6.48
CA PRO A 22 3.69 -15.19 -6.91
C PRO A 22 3.98 -14.42 -8.20
N GLY A 23 5.12 -13.73 -8.24
CA GLY A 23 5.54 -12.97 -9.41
C GLY A 23 4.88 -11.58 -9.55
N THR A 24 4.18 -11.09 -8.52
CA THR A 24 3.71 -9.71 -8.46
C THR A 24 4.87 -8.72 -8.58
N ARG A 25 4.73 -7.76 -9.50
CA ARG A 25 5.74 -6.73 -9.82
C ARG A 25 5.15 -5.32 -10.01
N VAL A 26 3.90 -5.12 -9.62
CA VAL A 26 3.14 -3.90 -9.90
C VAL A 26 3.82 -2.67 -9.27
N LEU A 27 4.24 -2.78 -8.01
CA LEU A 27 4.90 -1.72 -7.27
C LEU A 27 6.29 -1.45 -7.82
N GLN A 28 7.14 -2.48 -7.99
CA GLN A 28 8.52 -2.27 -8.41
C GLN A 28 8.64 -1.77 -9.85
N ASP A 29 7.81 -2.28 -10.77
CA ASP A 29 7.84 -1.83 -12.17
C ASP A 29 7.25 -0.41 -12.29
N GLY A 30 6.22 -0.08 -11.48
CA GLY A 30 5.69 1.28 -11.35
C GLY A 30 6.73 2.26 -10.80
N ALA A 31 7.41 1.89 -9.72
CA ALA A 31 8.44 2.70 -9.08
C ALA A 31 9.60 2.99 -10.03
N ARG A 32 10.13 1.97 -10.71
CA ARG A 32 11.18 2.14 -11.73
C ARG A 32 10.72 3.09 -12.84
N THR A 33 9.50 2.93 -13.33
CA THR A 33 8.94 3.77 -14.40
C THR A 33 8.84 5.25 -13.98
N VAL A 34 8.46 5.52 -12.72
CA VAL A 34 8.41 6.88 -12.16
C VAL A 34 9.82 7.46 -12.01
N VAL A 35 10.74 6.74 -11.38
CA VAL A 35 12.12 7.19 -11.17
C VAL A 35 12.84 7.45 -12.50
N ASP A 36 12.73 6.54 -13.46
CA ASP A 36 13.30 6.72 -14.81
C ASP A 36 12.74 7.97 -15.50
N ALA A 37 11.44 8.25 -15.32
CA ALA A 37 10.81 9.42 -15.88
C ALA A 37 11.26 10.71 -15.20
N LEU A 38 11.45 10.71 -13.87
CA LEU A 38 11.97 11.84 -13.11
C LEU A 38 13.43 12.13 -13.45
N ALA A 39 14.28 11.10 -13.55
CA ALA A 39 15.67 11.22 -13.97
C ALA A 39 15.80 11.81 -15.39
N ARG A 40 14.87 11.48 -16.30
CA ARG A 40 14.83 12.12 -17.61
C ARG A 40 14.43 13.59 -17.53
N LEU A 41 13.48 13.93 -16.67
CA LEU A 41 13.01 15.31 -16.48
C LEU A 41 14.09 16.21 -15.84
N GLU A 42 14.85 15.66 -14.89
CA GLU A 42 15.97 16.33 -14.23
C GLU A 42 17.06 16.71 -15.24
N LYS A 43 17.45 15.79 -16.13
CA LYS A 43 18.45 16.04 -17.17
C LYS A 43 18.06 17.10 -18.21
N VAL A 44 16.77 17.27 -18.50
CA VAL A 44 16.30 18.18 -19.57
C VAL A 44 15.77 19.52 -19.05
N ASN A 45 15.59 19.67 -17.73
CA ASN A 45 15.06 20.88 -17.13
C ASN A 45 16.11 21.54 -16.23
N THR A 46 16.67 22.66 -16.67
CA THR A 46 17.68 23.44 -15.90
C THR A 46 17.15 24.02 -14.60
N GLY A 47 15.82 24.08 -14.40
CA GLY A 47 15.16 24.49 -13.16
C GLY A 47 14.41 23.34 -12.49
N TYR A 48 14.94 22.12 -12.56
CA TYR A 48 14.31 20.95 -11.94
C TYR A 48 14.15 21.14 -10.43
N VAL A 49 12.91 21.07 -9.96
CA VAL A 49 12.59 21.00 -8.53
C VAL A 49 12.10 19.58 -8.25
N PRO A 50 12.79 18.82 -7.39
CA PRO A 50 12.41 17.45 -7.07
C PRO A 50 11.00 17.40 -6.48
N PRO A 51 10.08 16.58 -7.03
CA PRO A 51 8.76 16.40 -6.44
C PRO A 51 8.84 15.64 -5.12
N ARG A 52 7.73 15.66 -4.39
CA ARG A 52 7.49 14.74 -3.28
C ARG A 52 6.59 13.60 -3.72
N ILE A 53 7.07 12.37 -3.57
CA ILE A 53 6.30 11.16 -3.84
C ILE A 53 5.68 10.67 -2.53
N ILE A 54 4.36 10.56 -2.49
CA ILE A 54 3.58 10.05 -1.37
C ILE A 54 3.19 8.62 -1.72
N VAL A 55 3.82 7.66 -1.08
CA VAL A 55 3.81 6.25 -1.46
C VAL A 55 2.91 5.49 -0.50
N LEU A 56 1.90 4.80 -1.02
CA LEU A 56 1.18 3.80 -0.25
C LEU A 56 2.13 2.64 0.08
N SER A 57 2.40 2.49 1.36
CA SER A 57 3.32 1.53 1.94
C SER A 57 2.55 0.67 2.96
N SER A 58 3.24 0.10 3.95
CA SER A 58 2.62 -0.74 4.97
C SER A 58 3.31 -0.58 6.33
N SER A 59 2.51 -0.55 7.39
CA SER A 59 3.00 -0.57 8.78
C SER A 59 3.79 -1.84 9.13
N THR A 60 3.63 -2.92 8.36
CA THR A 60 4.30 -4.20 8.63
C THR A 60 5.82 -4.10 8.66
N TRP A 61 6.42 -3.17 7.91
CA TRP A 61 7.89 -3.00 7.85
C TRP A 61 8.39 -1.76 8.59
N ASN A 62 7.53 -1.07 9.33
CA ASN A 62 7.94 -0.04 10.27
C ASN A 62 8.28 -0.71 11.60
N GLU A 63 9.54 -0.62 12.04
CA GLU A 63 10.01 -1.29 13.27
C GLU A 63 9.22 -0.86 14.51
N LYS A 64 8.86 0.43 14.59
CA LYS A 64 8.12 1.00 15.71
C LYS A 64 6.69 0.46 15.76
N PHE A 65 6.00 0.45 14.61
CA PHE A 65 4.64 -0.10 14.53
C PHE A 65 4.62 -1.62 14.70
N ALA A 66 5.63 -2.31 14.17
CA ALA A 66 5.79 -3.75 14.31
C ALA A 66 6.04 -4.17 15.77
N ALA A 67 6.76 -3.37 16.55
CA ALA A 67 7.07 -3.67 17.95
C ALA A 67 5.81 -3.77 18.84
N ALA A 68 4.75 -3.03 18.51
CA ALA A 68 3.47 -3.08 19.24
C ALA A 68 2.63 -4.33 18.88
N ARG A 69 2.96 -5.05 17.80
CA ARG A 69 2.18 -6.19 17.31
C ARG A 69 2.67 -7.50 17.94
N PRO A 70 1.78 -8.41 18.37
CA PRO A 70 2.17 -9.74 18.81
C PRO A 70 2.99 -10.49 17.76
N ARG A 71 4.11 -11.10 18.16
CA ARG A 71 5.11 -11.69 17.24
C ARG A 71 4.51 -12.74 16.29
N LEU A 72 3.62 -13.60 16.79
CA LEU A 72 2.97 -14.61 15.96
C LEU A 72 2.05 -13.99 14.91
N LEU A 73 1.29 -12.96 15.28
CA LEU A 73 0.44 -12.22 14.35
C LEU A 73 1.29 -11.49 13.29
N HIS A 74 2.40 -10.88 13.72
CA HIS A 74 3.34 -10.24 12.80
C HIS A 74 3.94 -11.24 11.79
N TRP A 75 4.36 -12.42 12.26
CA TRP A 75 4.82 -13.51 11.41
C TRP A 75 3.72 -13.96 10.42
N ALA A 76 2.50 -14.16 10.90
CA ALA A 76 1.38 -14.59 10.06
C ALA A 76 1.10 -13.58 8.95
N ILE A 77 1.05 -12.27 9.26
CA ILE A 77 0.85 -11.21 8.26
C ILE A 77 2.00 -11.19 7.25
N ARG A 78 3.26 -11.24 7.68
CA ARG A 78 4.41 -11.24 6.75
C ARG A 78 4.36 -12.40 5.76
N ASN A 79 3.96 -13.58 6.22
CA ASN A 79 3.85 -14.75 5.36
C ASN A 79 2.58 -14.72 4.51
N ALA A 80 1.47 -14.18 5.03
CA ALA A 80 0.20 -14.09 4.31
C ALA A 80 0.29 -13.19 3.08
N PHE A 81 1.20 -12.21 3.07
CA PHE A 81 1.36 -11.25 1.97
C PHE A 81 2.80 -11.19 1.45
N VAL A 82 3.54 -12.30 1.55
CA VAL A 82 4.99 -12.34 1.27
C VAL A 82 5.36 -11.80 -0.12
N HIS A 83 4.56 -12.08 -1.15
CA HIS A 83 4.86 -11.62 -2.51
C HIS A 83 4.54 -10.14 -2.72
N ALA A 84 3.41 -9.66 -2.21
CA ALA A 84 3.06 -8.24 -2.24
C ALA A 84 4.08 -7.41 -1.45
N TYR A 85 4.54 -7.90 -0.30
CA TYR A 85 5.58 -7.24 0.48
C TYR A 85 6.96 -7.28 -0.18
N ALA A 86 7.34 -8.37 -0.85
CA ALA A 86 8.58 -8.40 -1.62
C ALA A 86 8.58 -7.35 -2.72
N ASP A 87 7.47 -7.20 -3.44
CA ASP A 87 7.29 -6.17 -4.47
C ASP A 87 7.34 -4.75 -3.87
N LEU A 88 6.69 -4.53 -2.73
CA LEU A 88 6.72 -3.25 -2.01
C LEU A 88 8.14 -2.85 -1.57
N LEU A 89 8.90 -3.77 -0.98
CA LEU A 89 10.27 -3.50 -0.53
C LEU A 89 11.20 -3.22 -1.72
N GLN A 90 11.00 -3.90 -2.84
CA GLN A 90 11.75 -3.61 -4.05
C GLN A 90 11.39 -2.23 -4.62
N ALA A 91 10.13 -1.84 -4.56
CA ALA A 91 9.69 -0.49 -4.95
C ALA A 91 10.29 0.60 -4.07
N HIS A 92 10.33 0.39 -2.74
CA HIS A 92 11.02 1.29 -1.81
C HIS A 92 12.49 1.48 -2.21
N THR A 93 13.18 0.40 -2.60
CA THR A 93 14.58 0.46 -3.02
C THR A 93 14.77 1.42 -4.20
N TYR A 94 13.86 1.41 -5.18
CA TYR A 94 13.93 2.34 -6.31
C TYR A 94 13.57 3.78 -5.90
N LEU A 95 12.48 3.97 -5.17
CA LEU A 95 11.96 5.30 -4.83
C LEU A 95 12.87 6.06 -3.87
N LEU A 96 13.57 5.35 -2.98
CA LEU A 96 14.46 5.93 -1.98
C LEU A 96 15.93 5.98 -2.45
N ALA A 97 16.24 5.48 -3.65
CA ALA A 97 17.63 5.34 -4.12
C ALA A 97 18.34 6.69 -4.27
N ASP A 98 17.61 7.71 -4.74
CA ASP A 98 18.16 9.01 -5.07
C ASP A 98 17.24 10.15 -4.58
N PRO A 99 17.50 10.68 -3.37
CA PRO A 99 16.75 11.81 -2.83
C PRO A 99 16.87 13.10 -3.63
N SER A 100 17.86 13.21 -4.52
CA SER A 100 18.00 14.37 -5.41
C SER A 100 16.96 14.36 -6.54
N LEU A 101 16.44 13.19 -6.91
CA LEU A 101 15.36 13.05 -7.88
C LEU A 101 13.99 13.29 -7.26
N ALA A 102 13.75 12.82 -6.04
CA ALA A 102 12.51 13.07 -5.33
C ALA A 102 12.66 12.87 -3.83
N SER A 103 11.91 13.65 -3.05
CA SER A 103 11.66 13.31 -1.65
C SER A 103 10.51 12.31 -1.55
N VAL A 104 10.51 11.44 -0.54
CA VAL A 104 9.49 10.40 -0.38
C VAL A 104 8.84 10.48 1.01
N LEU A 105 7.51 10.32 1.04
CA LEU A 105 6.72 10.07 2.24
C LEU A 105 6.10 8.67 2.13
N LEU A 106 6.40 7.79 3.07
CA LEU A 106 5.76 6.48 3.16
C LEU A 106 4.48 6.58 4.01
N ILE A 107 3.34 6.29 3.40
CA ILE A 107 2.05 6.19 4.08
C ILE A 107 1.85 4.73 4.48
N GLN A 108 1.84 4.43 5.77
CA GLN A 108 1.96 3.07 6.29
C GLN A 108 0.72 2.65 7.07
N PRO A 109 -0.39 2.29 6.41
CA PRO A 109 -1.59 1.83 7.11
C PRO A 109 -1.44 0.44 7.74
N GLY A 110 -2.41 0.11 8.60
CA GLY A 110 -2.69 -1.25 9.07
C GLY A 110 -3.34 -2.11 7.98
N ALA A 111 -4.23 -3.01 8.38
CA ALA A 111 -5.05 -3.78 7.44
C ALA A 111 -6.05 -2.86 6.71
N LEU A 112 -6.13 -3.00 5.39
CA LEU A 112 -7.09 -2.25 4.57
C LEU A 112 -8.41 -3.00 4.51
N VAL A 113 -9.50 -2.29 4.76
CA VAL A 113 -10.85 -2.85 4.82
C VAL A 113 -11.82 -2.04 3.98
N ASP A 114 -12.74 -2.73 3.31
CA ASP A 114 -13.80 -2.11 2.52
C ASP A 114 -15.02 -1.84 3.41
N ARG A 115 -15.03 -0.67 4.05
CA ARG A 115 -16.08 -0.20 4.96
C ARG A 115 -16.24 1.33 4.83
N PRO A 116 -17.39 1.89 5.27
CA PRO A 116 -17.56 3.34 5.32
C PRO A 116 -16.52 4.01 6.22
N PRO A 117 -16.01 5.20 5.84
CA PRO A 117 -15.00 5.93 6.60
C PRO A 117 -15.53 6.43 7.95
N THR A 118 -14.67 6.49 8.95
CA THR A 118 -14.97 6.99 10.31
C THR A 118 -14.15 8.22 10.71
N GLY A 119 -13.38 8.74 9.78
CA GLY A 119 -12.34 9.73 10.00
C GLY A 119 -10.98 9.05 10.16
N HIS A 120 -9.93 9.76 9.77
CA HIS A 120 -8.56 9.27 9.84
C HIS A 120 -7.78 9.89 11.00
N GLU A 121 -6.70 9.22 11.36
CA GLU A 121 -5.65 9.69 12.24
C GLU A 121 -4.28 9.47 11.58
N ILE A 122 -3.36 10.41 11.75
CA ILE A 122 -1.99 10.35 11.23
C ILE A 122 -1.05 10.39 12.41
N SER A 123 -0.09 9.47 12.46
CA SER A 123 0.85 9.36 13.59
C SER A 123 2.20 8.82 13.14
N THR A 124 3.28 9.33 13.74
CA THR A 124 4.64 8.76 13.62
C THR A 124 4.94 7.77 14.75
N GLU A 125 4.06 7.68 15.74
CA GLU A 125 4.33 7.02 17.02
C GLU A 125 3.64 5.67 17.14
N SER A 126 2.41 5.59 16.66
CA SER A 126 1.53 4.44 16.81
C SER A 126 0.64 4.29 15.59
N ILE A 127 -0.02 3.14 15.49
CA ILE A 127 -1.01 2.89 14.45
C ILE A 127 -2.10 1.98 15.00
N LEU A 128 -3.34 2.19 14.57
CA LEU A 128 -4.43 1.26 14.84
C LEU A 128 -4.40 0.10 13.84
N PRO A 129 -5.02 -1.05 14.19
CA PRO A 129 -4.96 -2.25 13.36
C PRO A 129 -5.49 -2.07 11.93
N CYS A 130 -6.46 -1.19 11.69
CA CYS A 130 -7.14 -1.06 10.41
C CYS A 130 -7.23 0.38 9.89
N ALA A 131 -7.37 0.49 8.57
CA ALA A 131 -7.80 1.70 7.88
C ALA A 131 -8.81 1.35 6.78
N THR A 132 -9.88 2.13 6.67
CA THR A 132 -10.76 2.08 5.49
C THR A 132 -10.09 2.77 4.31
N TYR A 133 -10.46 2.40 3.07
CA TYR A 133 -9.95 3.08 1.88
C TYR A 133 -10.30 4.58 1.86
N GLY A 134 -11.47 4.96 2.37
CA GLY A 134 -11.89 6.35 2.48
C GLY A 134 -11.00 7.15 3.43
N ASP A 135 -10.78 6.63 4.64
CA ASP A 135 -9.93 7.29 5.64
C ASP A 135 -8.46 7.32 5.20
N LEU A 136 -7.96 6.25 4.57
CA LEU A 136 -6.62 6.22 4.00
C LEU A 136 -6.45 7.31 2.93
N ALA A 137 -7.41 7.44 2.01
CA ALA A 137 -7.36 8.46 0.97
C ALA A 137 -7.37 9.87 1.58
N SER A 138 -8.23 10.12 2.58
CA SER A 138 -8.25 11.38 3.32
C SER A 138 -6.92 11.68 3.99
N GLY A 139 -6.29 10.71 4.64
CA GLY A 139 -4.96 10.87 5.25
C GLY A 139 -3.86 11.15 4.23
N ILE A 140 -3.89 10.49 3.06
CA ILE A 140 -2.95 10.78 1.95
C ILE A 140 -3.10 12.23 1.47
N VAL A 141 -4.34 12.69 1.29
CA VAL A 141 -4.63 14.07 0.84
C VAL A 141 -4.17 15.08 1.88
N GLU A 142 -4.43 14.84 3.16
CA GLU A 142 -3.94 15.70 4.25
C GLU A 142 -2.41 15.79 4.24
N CYS A 143 -1.72 14.66 4.08
CA CYS A 143 -0.26 14.63 3.96
C CYS A 143 0.27 15.39 2.73
N ALA A 144 -0.51 15.42 1.64
CA ALA A 144 -0.11 16.09 0.40
C ALA A 144 -0.24 17.61 0.47
N LEU A 145 -1.24 18.10 1.21
CA LEU A 145 -1.62 19.51 1.26
C LEU A 145 -0.93 20.27 2.41
N ASN A 146 -0.57 19.60 3.50
CA ASN A 146 0.02 20.26 4.67
C ASN A 146 1.55 20.17 4.68
N SER A 147 2.22 21.31 4.86
CA SER A 147 3.69 21.42 4.85
C SER A 147 4.36 20.79 6.08
N GLU A 148 3.61 20.50 7.14
CA GLU A 148 4.13 19.79 8.32
C GLU A 148 4.68 18.40 7.97
N TYR A 149 4.15 17.77 6.93
CA TYR A 149 4.58 16.44 6.48
C TYR A 149 5.74 16.47 5.50
N ASP A 150 6.26 17.64 5.09
CA ASP A 150 7.30 17.75 4.06
C ASP A 150 8.63 17.12 4.44
N LYS A 151 8.95 17.12 5.74
CA LYS A 151 10.22 16.62 6.27
C LYS A 151 10.11 15.22 6.87
N ILE A 152 8.90 14.65 6.93
CA ILE A 152 8.65 13.36 7.54
C ILE A 152 8.90 12.25 6.51
N SER A 153 9.60 11.18 6.88
CA SER A 153 9.88 10.07 5.95
C SER A 153 8.77 9.02 5.90
N ALA A 154 8.07 8.81 7.01
CA ALA A 154 7.00 7.83 7.12
C ALA A 154 5.96 8.23 8.17
N VAL A 155 4.69 7.95 7.89
CA VAL A 155 3.58 8.12 8.83
C VAL A 155 2.64 6.92 8.77
N GLY A 156 2.09 6.54 9.91
CA GLY A 156 0.94 5.66 10.00
C GLY A 156 -0.35 6.43 9.69
N VAL A 157 -1.27 5.78 8.99
CA VAL A 157 -2.63 6.29 8.77
C VAL A 157 -3.61 5.21 9.18
N SER A 158 -4.50 5.53 10.12
CA SER A 158 -5.53 4.61 10.61
C SER A 158 -6.91 5.23 10.52
N SER A 159 -7.95 4.39 10.52
CA SER A 159 -9.31 4.83 10.81
C SER A 159 -9.49 5.05 12.31
N LYS A 160 -10.27 6.05 12.72
CA LYS A 160 -10.51 6.36 14.15
C LYS A 160 -11.12 5.21 14.95
N ASP A 161 -11.84 4.32 14.28
CA ASP A 161 -12.39 3.10 14.88
C ASP A 161 -11.58 1.85 14.53
N GLY A 162 -10.37 2.00 13.99
CA GLY A 162 -9.57 0.93 13.38
C GLY A 162 -9.13 -0.19 14.33
N ASP A 163 -9.42 -0.08 15.63
CA ASP A 163 -9.21 -1.07 16.68
C ASP A 163 -10.48 -1.84 17.07
N ASP A 164 -11.63 -1.58 16.45
CA ASP A 164 -12.84 -2.37 16.65
C ASP A 164 -12.68 -3.80 16.11
N GLY A 165 -12.22 -4.68 17.00
CA GLY A 165 -11.97 -6.08 16.70
C GLY A 165 -13.22 -6.87 16.33
N MET A 166 -14.42 -6.46 16.77
CA MET A 166 -15.67 -7.11 16.37
C MET A 166 -16.04 -6.74 14.93
N LYS A 167 -15.82 -5.49 14.56
CA LYS A 167 -16.12 -4.97 13.22
C LYS A 167 -15.13 -5.47 12.15
N TYR A 168 -13.84 -5.50 12.49
CA TYR A 168 -12.76 -5.74 11.52
C TYR A 168 -12.04 -7.09 11.67
N GLY A 169 -12.07 -7.70 12.86
CA GLY A 169 -11.39 -8.95 13.16
C GLY A 169 -11.72 -10.09 12.19
N PRO A 170 -13.00 -10.36 11.86
CA PRO A 170 -13.35 -11.40 10.90
C PRO A 170 -12.73 -11.19 9.50
N SER A 171 -12.78 -9.96 8.97
CA SER A 171 -12.21 -9.63 7.67
C SER A 171 -10.69 -9.76 7.67
N MET A 172 -10.02 -9.27 8.71
CA MET A 172 -8.57 -9.41 8.87
C MET A 172 -8.15 -10.88 8.93
N MET A 173 -8.83 -11.68 9.75
CA MET A 173 -8.53 -13.10 9.89
C MET A 173 -8.73 -13.85 8.58
N TYR A 174 -9.80 -13.54 7.84
CA TYR A 174 -10.02 -14.10 6.51
C TYR A 174 -8.86 -13.77 5.55
N MET A 175 -8.42 -12.50 5.50
CA MET A 175 -7.31 -12.08 4.64
C MET A 175 -6.00 -12.80 5.00
N ILE A 176 -5.69 -12.91 6.30
CA ILE A 176 -4.49 -13.60 6.79
C ILE A 176 -4.55 -15.09 6.43
N ILE A 177 -5.66 -15.77 6.73
CA ILE A 177 -5.82 -17.21 6.45
C ILE A 177 -5.72 -17.47 4.95
N ARG A 178 -6.43 -16.69 4.13
CA ARG A 178 -6.36 -16.81 2.66
C ARG A 178 -4.94 -16.62 2.15
N GLY A 179 -4.24 -15.61 2.67
CA GLY A 179 -2.85 -15.33 2.32
C GLY A 179 -1.88 -16.45 2.72
N LEU A 180 -2.06 -17.03 3.92
CA LEU A 180 -1.26 -18.18 4.38
C LEU A 180 -1.52 -19.42 3.52
N CYS A 181 -2.78 -19.68 3.16
CA CYS A 181 -3.11 -20.74 2.21
C CYS A 181 -2.43 -20.51 0.85
N ALA A 182 -2.42 -19.27 0.36
CA ALA A 182 -1.71 -18.91 -0.87
C ALA A 182 -0.20 -19.14 -0.79
N THR A 183 0.41 -18.99 0.39
CA THR A 183 1.84 -19.23 0.62
C THR A 183 2.20 -20.70 0.74
N PHE A 184 1.41 -21.45 1.50
CA PHE A 184 1.82 -22.79 1.97
C PHE A 184 1.08 -23.95 1.30
N VAL A 185 -0.06 -23.71 0.64
CA VAL A 185 -0.83 -24.76 -0.06
C VAL A 185 -0.48 -24.77 -1.55
N PRO A 186 0.23 -25.80 -2.05
CA PRO A 186 0.57 -25.88 -3.47
C PRO A 186 -0.69 -25.87 -4.34
N GLY A 187 -0.66 -25.09 -5.43
CA GLY A 187 -1.79 -25.01 -6.36
C GLY A 187 -2.98 -24.18 -5.86
N PHE A 188 -2.88 -23.48 -4.71
CA PHE A 188 -3.93 -22.61 -4.19
C PHE A 188 -4.48 -21.65 -5.27
N TRP A 189 -3.60 -20.93 -5.97
CA TRP A 189 -4.01 -19.98 -7.00
C TRP A 189 -4.64 -20.64 -8.21
N THR A 190 -4.18 -21.84 -8.58
CA THR A 190 -4.82 -22.63 -9.64
C THR A 190 -6.24 -22.94 -9.22
N MET A 191 -6.44 -23.55 -8.05
CA MET A 191 -7.77 -23.88 -7.53
C MET A 191 -8.67 -22.64 -7.41
N ASN A 192 -8.15 -21.53 -6.88
CA ASN A 192 -8.87 -20.28 -6.75
C ASN A 192 -9.35 -19.72 -8.11
N ARG A 193 -8.54 -19.85 -9.17
CA ARG A 193 -8.96 -19.47 -10.53
C ARG A 193 -10.06 -20.38 -11.07
N TRP A 194 -9.93 -21.69 -10.84
CA TRP A 194 -10.95 -22.68 -11.23
C TRP A 194 -12.28 -22.41 -10.52
N THR A 195 -12.27 -22.15 -9.21
CA THR A 195 -13.48 -21.84 -8.44
C THR A 195 -14.12 -20.54 -8.90
N ASN A 196 -13.34 -19.48 -9.11
CA ASN A 196 -13.87 -18.20 -9.59
C ASN A 196 -14.48 -18.33 -10.99
N TRP A 197 -13.86 -19.11 -11.88
CA TRP A 197 -14.41 -19.42 -13.20
C TRP A 197 -15.72 -20.20 -13.12
N LEU A 198 -15.85 -21.17 -12.22
CA LEU A 198 -17.09 -21.91 -11.99
C LEU A 198 -18.19 -20.99 -11.47
N VAL A 199 -17.89 -20.15 -10.47
CA VAL A 199 -18.85 -19.19 -9.91
C VAL A 199 -19.33 -18.22 -10.99
N ALA A 200 -18.43 -17.68 -11.80
CA ALA A 200 -18.78 -16.77 -12.91
C ALA A 200 -19.67 -17.42 -13.98
N LYS A 201 -19.69 -18.75 -14.09
CA LYS A 201 -20.59 -19.49 -14.98
C LYS A 201 -21.97 -19.74 -14.37
N VAL A 202 -22.07 -19.84 -13.06
CA VAL A 202 -23.32 -20.19 -12.36
C VAL A 202 -24.08 -18.95 -11.91
N VAL A 203 -23.40 -17.84 -11.61
CA VAL A 203 -24.03 -16.59 -11.19
C VAL A 203 -24.30 -15.70 -12.41
N PRO A 204 -25.58 -15.41 -12.74
CA PRO A 204 -25.89 -14.47 -13.82
C PRO A 204 -25.33 -13.09 -13.46
N ARG A 205 -24.62 -12.46 -14.39
CA ARG A 205 -24.19 -11.07 -14.24
C ARG A 205 -25.43 -10.19 -14.03
N GLN A 206 -25.55 -9.56 -12.86
CA GLN A 206 -26.46 -8.43 -12.70
C GLN A 206 -26.03 -7.36 -13.71
N LYS A 207 -26.96 -6.96 -14.58
CA LYS A 207 -26.78 -5.76 -15.41
C LYS A 207 -26.71 -4.57 -14.45
N ALA A 208 -25.66 -3.77 -14.58
CA ALA A 208 -25.63 -2.46 -13.96
C ALA A 208 -26.60 -1.57 -14.76
N ASP A 209 -27.62 -1.05 -14.08
CA ASP A 209 -28.46 0.05 -14.55
C ASP A 209 -27.75 1.40 -14.33
#